data_AF-A0A950FSC6-F1
#
_entry.id   AF-A0A950FSC6-F1
#
_cell.length_a   1.000
_cell.length_b   1.000
_cell.length_c   1.000
_cell.angle_alpha   90.00
_cell.angle_beta   90.00
_cell.angle_gamma   90.00
#
_symmetry.space_group_name_H-M   'P 1'
#
loop_
_entity.id
_entity.type
_entity.pdbx_description
1 polymer ?
#
loop_
_entity_poly.entity_id
_entity_poly.type
_entity_poly.pdbx_seq_one_letter_code
_entity_poly.pdbx_strand_id
1 'polypeptide(L)' 'MDAVYEVYADGEKFGELRISRGGVDWWPRDAKRHGELLTWEQFAARMEGS' A
#
# COMPACT_ATOMS: atom_id res chain seq x y z
N MET A 1 -5.52 -0.66 11.70
CA MET A 1 -5.57 -1.15 10.31
C MET A 1 -6.90 -1.80 10.12
N ASP A 2 -7.62 -1.41 9.08
CA ASP A 2 -9.00 -1.83 8.83
C ASP A 2 -9.04 -2.99 7.82
N ALA A 3 -8.13 -3.01 6.85
CA ALA A 3 -7.96 -4.12 5.92
C ALA A 3 -6.48 -4.30 5.52
N VAL A 4 -6.09 -5.55 5.25
CA VAL A 4 -4.78 -5.91 4.70
C VAL A 4 -5.01 -6.85 3.54
N TYR A 5 -4.44 -6.53 2.39
CA TYR A 5 -4.55 -7.31 1.16
C TYR A 5 -3.16 -7.78 0.75
N GLU A 6 -3.02 -9.09 0.55
CA GLU A 6 -1.82 -9.64 -0.04
C GLU A 6 -1.88 -9.47 -1.56
N VAL A 7 -0.84 -8.87 -2.13
CA VAL A 7 -0.72 -8.63 -3.57
C VAL A 7 0.28 -9.63 -4.12
N TYR A 8 -0.14 -10.35 -5.16
CA TYR A 8 0.65 -11.35 -5.86
C TYR A 8 0.87 -10.91 -7.31
N ALA A 9 2.08 -11.17 -7.81
CA ALA A 9 2.43 -11.02 -9.23
C ALA A 9 3.06 -12.34 -9.68
N ASP A 10 2.60 -12.87 -10.83
CA ASP A 10 3.11 -14.13 -11.39
C ASP A 10 3.10 -15.33 -10.42
N GLY A 11 2.13 -15.36 -9.51
CA GLY A 11 2.00 -16.40 -8.49
C GLY A 11 2.91 -16.24 -7.28
N GLU A 12 3.75 -15.20 -7.24
CA GLU A 12 4.62 -14.88 -6.11
C GLU A 12 4.06 -13.69 -5.31
N LYS A 13 4.15 -13.75 -3.97
CA LYS A 13 3.76 -12.62 -3.11
C LYS A 13 4.68 -11.44 -3.41
N PHE A 14 4.12 -10.37 -3.92
CA PHE A 14 4.81 -9.13 -4.22
C PHE A 14 4.88 -8.21 -3.00
N GLY A 15 3.82 -8.22 -2.18
CA GLY A 15 3.74 -7.45 -0.94
C GLY A 15 2.35 -7.42 -0.34
N GLU A 16 2.13 -6.45 0.54
CA GLU A 16 0.87 -6.23 1.25
C GLU A 16 0.43 -4.79 1.10
N LEU A 17 -0.81 -4.60 0.66
CA LEU A 17 -1.47 -3.30 0.69
C LEU A 17 -2.29 -3.20 1.96
N ARG A 18 -2.02 -2.17 2.76
CA ARG A 18 -2.69 -1.97 4.05
C ARG A 18 -3.54 -0.73 3.96
N ILE A 19 -4.80 -0.88 4.34
CA ILE A 19 -5.81 0.16 4.26
C ILE A 19 -6.32 0.43 5.67
N SER A 20 -6.40 1.70 6.00
CA SER A 20 -7.00 2.18 7.23
C SER A 20 -7.85 3.42 6.99
N ARG A 21 -8.63 3.80 7.99
CA ARG A 21 -9.34 5.08 7.98
C ARG A 21 -8.40 6.29 7.75
N GLY A 22 -7.14 6.20 8.19
CA GLY A 22 -6.16 7.28 8.05
C GLY A 22 -5.48 7.35 6.68
N GLY A 23 -5.56 6.30 5.86
CA GLY A 23 -4.86 6.25 4.58
C GLY A 23 -4.46 4.84 4.15
N VAL A 24 -3.53 4.79 3.20
CA VAL A 24 -3.01 3.55 2.60
C VAL A 24 -1.49 3.48 2.70
N ASP A 25 -0.97 2.31 3.05
CA ASP A 25 0.47 2.04 3.03
C ASP A 25 0.78 0.75 2.24
N TRP A 26 1.97 0.72 1.65
CA TRP A 26 2.47 -0.40 0.87
C TRP A 26 3.65 -1.06 1.59
N TRP A 27 3.59 -2.38 1.70
CA TRP A 27 4.64 -3.21 2.26
C TRP A 27 5.18 -4.21 1.24
N PRO A 28 6.34 -3.97 0.62
CA PRO A 28 6.98 -4.94 -0.27
C PRO A 28 7.44 -6.17 0.52
N ARG A 29 7.34 -7.37 -0.08
CA ARG A 29 7.71 -8.65 0.56
C ARG A 29 9.05 -8.60 1.32
N ASP A 30 10.09 -8.06 0.69
CA ASP A 30 11.48 -8.07 1.21
C ASP A 30 11.88 -6.76 1.91
N ALA A 31 10.92 -5.88 2.20
CA ALA A 31 11.24 -4.58 2.77
C ALA A 31 11.54 -4.68 4.27
N LYS A 32 12.73 -4.18 4.66
CA LYS A 32 13.10 -3.95 6.07
C LYS A 32 12.42 -2.71 6.67
N ARG A 33 11.82 -1.86 5.84
CA ARG A 33 11.14 -0.62 6.23
C ARG A 33 9.82 -0.51 5.49
N HIS A 34 8.79 -0.02 6.18
CA HIS A 34 7.46 0.18 5.60
C HIS A 34 7.54 1.25 4.50
N GLY A 35 6.67 1.15 3.50
CA GLY A 35 6.34 2.31 2.67
C GLY A 35 5.77 3.45 3.54
N GLU A 36 5.94 4.68 3.06
CA GLU A 36 5.33 5.85 3.69
C GLU A 36 3.80 5.67 3.73
N LEU A 37 3.18 5.91 4.89
CA LEU A 37 1.72 5.96 5.00
C LEU A 37 1.24 7.19 4.25
N LEU A 38 0.45 6.97 3.20
CA LEU A 38 -0.17 8.03 2.43
C LEU A 38 -1.55 8.32 3.00
N THR A 39 -1.84 9.58 3.31
CA THR A 39 -3.22 9.98 3.57
C THR A 39 -4.07 9.79 2.32
N TRP A 40 -5.38 9.71 2.47
CA TRP A 40 -6.28 9.58 1.32
C TRP A 40 -6.14 10.73 0.32
N GLU A 41 -5.92 11.95 0.80
CA GLU A 41 -5.66 13.13 -0.04
C GLU A 41 -4.36 12.98 -0.84
N GLN A 42 -3.28 12.54 -0.19
CA GLN A 42 -1.99 12.31 -0.86
C GLN A 42 -2.06 11.15 -1.86
N PHE A 43 -2.84 10.11 -1.55
CA PHE A 43 -3.08 9.00 -2.44
C PHE A 43 -3.88 9.44 -3.68
N ALA A 44 -4.97 10.17 -3.50
CA ALA A 44 -5.78 10.70 -4.59
C ALA A 44 -4.95 11.60 -5.53
N ALA A 45 -4.18 12.53 -4.96
CA ALA A 45 -3.30 13.40 -5.74
C ALA A 45 -2.27 12.62 -6.59
N ARG A 46 -1.78 11.47 -6.12
CA ARG A 46 -0.88 10.60 -6.89
C ARG A 46 -1.60 9.84 -8.01
N MET A 47 -2.85 9.43 -7.80
CA MET A 47 -3.65 8.69 -8.78
C MET A 47 -4.16 9.58 -9.91
N GLU A 48 -4.52 10.83 -9.60
CA GLU A 48 -5.03 11.80 -10.56
C GLU A 48 -3.91 12.52 -11.34
N GLY A 49 -2.66 12.40 -10.90
CA GLY A 49 -1.49 13.05 -11.49
C GLY A 49 -0.76 12.25 -12.58
N SER A 50 -1.38 11.22 -13.18
CA SER A 50 -0.81 10.41 -14.30
C SER A 50 -1.63 10.48 -15.57
#